data_AF-A0A348AR44-F1
#
_entry.id   AF-A0A348AR44-F1
#
_cell.length_a   1.000
_cell.length_b   1.000
_cell.length_c   1.000
_cell.angle_alpha   90.00
_cell.angle_beta   90.00
_cell.angle_gamma   90.00
#
_symmetry.space_group_name_H-M   'P 1'
#
loop_
_entity.id
_entity.type
_entity.pdbx_description
1 polymer ?
#
loop_
_entity_poly.entity_id
_entity_poly.type
_entity_poly.pdbx_seq_one_letter_code
_entity_poly.pdbx_strand_id
1 'polypeptide(L)'
;MFQQANFQQTNPFLQHVVNHGHSLITEVNKASSLCQEIVLNCDNIVAAINSGNPQNAVNLVQNIRNKASQVSQSTQFFNQAINERLDMSAYVLNTIQHKLNEISGAIQSLRGTTANYQMWQYGMQPSPWPSMPQQ
;
A
#
# COMPACT_ATOMS: atom_id res chain seq x y z
N MET A 1 -36.85 3.33 -19.68
CA MET A 1 -36.11 4.35 -18.90
C MET A 1 -35.23 3.57 -17.93
N PHE A 2 -33.99 3.28 -18.32
CA PHE A 2 -33.07 2.45 -17.53
C PHE A 2 -32.31 3.36 -16.55
N GLN A 3 -32.42 3.04 -15.26
CA GLN A 3 -31.66 3.65 -14.18
C GLN A 3 -30.16 3.56 -14.48
N GLN A 4 -29.50 4.72 -14.50
CA GLN A 4 -28.04 4.82 -14.49
C GLN A 4 -27.53 4.17 -13.20
N ALA A 5 -26.79 3.07 -13.35
CA ALA A 5 -25.98 2.53 -12.28
C ALA A 5 -24.89 3.55 -11.93
N ASN A 6 -25.01 4.14 -10.74
CA ASN A 6 -24.06 5.12 -10.23
C ASN A 6 -22.81 4.37 -9.75
N PHE A 7 -21.79 4.25 -10.60
CA PHE A 7 -20.49 3.60 -10.32
C PHE A 7 -19.58 4.39 -9.36
N GLN A 8 -20.13 5.05 -8.33
CA GLN A 8 -19.37 5.97 -7.46
C GLN A 8 -19.20 5.50 -6.02
N GLN A 9 -19.09 4.19 -5.78
CA GLN A 9 -18.57 3.71 -4.50
C GLN A 9 -17.12 3.26 -4.69
N THR A 10 -16.21 4.24 -4.80
CA THR A 10 -14.77 3.98 -4.82
C THR A 10 -14.40 3.24 -3.54
N ASN A 11 -13.64 2.14 -3.67
CA ASN A 11 -13.19 1.38 -2.51
C ASN A 11 -12.47 2.33 -1.52
N PRO A 12 -12.90 2.41 -0.25
CA PRO A 12 -12.38 3.38 0.71
C PRO A 12 -10.86 3.21 0.95
N PHE A 13 -10.34 1.99 0.81
CA PHE A 13 -8.90 1.73 0.85
C PHE A 13 -8.18 2.38 -0.34
N LEU A 14 -8.70 2.21 -1.56
CA LEU A 14 -8.11 2.82 -2.75
C LEU A 14 -8.17 4.35 -2.67
N GLN A 15 -9.29 4.90 -2.21
CA GLN A 15 -9.44 6.35 -2.03
C GLN A 15 -8.45 6.89 -0.97
N HIS A 16 -8.30 6.19 0.15
CA HIS A 16 -7.35 6.54 1.19
C HIS A 16 -5.90 6.52 0.68
N VAL A 17 -5.50 5.45 -0.04
CA VAL A 17 -4.15 5.30 -0.61
C VAL A 17 -3.84 6.40 -1.62
N VAL A 18 -4.80 6.74 -2.49
CA VAL A 18 -4.66 7.81 -3.49
C VAL A 18 -4.52 9.17 -2.81
N ASN A 19 -5.39 9.49 -1.86
CA ASN A 19 -5.35 10.76 -1.14
C ASN A 19 -4.05 10.93 -0.36
N HIS A 20 -3.66 9.93 0.45
CA HIS A 20 -2.39 9.95 1.18
C HIS A 20 -1.19 9.99 0.24
N GLY A 21 -1.25 9.33 -0.91
CA GLY A 21 -0.18 9.39 -1.91
C GLY A 21 -0.01 10.76 -2.52
N HIS A 22 -1.11 11.42 -2.86
CA HIS A 22 -1.09 12.77 -3.37
C HIS A 22 -0.55 13.77 -2.34
N SER A 23 -0.97 13.65 -1.07
CA SER A 23 -0.45 14.45 0.03
C SER A 23 1.05 14.23 0.24
N LEU A 24 1.52 12.97 0.16
CA LEU A 24 2.94 12.64 0.29
C LEU A 24 3.78 13.28 -0.81
N ILE A 25 3.35 13.14 -2.07
CA ILE A 25 4.05 13.74 -3.23
C ILE A 25 4.09 15.26 -3.08
N THR A 26 3.00 15.87 -2.65
CA THR A 26 2.92 17.32 -2.41
C THR A 26 3.94 17.77 -1.36
N GLU A 27 4.03 17.08 -0.21
CA GLU A 27 4.99 17.46 0.83
C GLU A 27 6.45 17.20 0.44
N VAL A 28 6.73 16.15 -0.32
CA VAL A 28 8.08 15.92 -0.85
C VAL A 28 8.48 17.03 -1.83
N ASN A 29 7.58 17.43 -2.73
CA ASN A 29 7.84 18.52 -3.68
C ASN A 29 8.04 19.85 -2.96
N LYS A 30 7.23 20.14 -1.95
CA LYS A 30 7.39 21.33 -1.10
C LYS A 30 8.74 21.32 -0.38
N ALA A 31 9.12 20.21 0.25
CA ALA A 31 10.42 20.08 0.92
C ALA A 31 11.58 20.29 -0.06
N SER A 32 11.49 19.72 -1.27
CA SER A 32 12.47 19.94 -2.34
C SER A 32 12.59 21.42 -2.73
N SER A 33 11.46 22.12 -2.92
CA SER A 33 11.45 23.55 -3.24
C SER A 33 12.09 24.37 -2.11
N LEU A 34 11.76 24.08 -0.86
CA LEU A 34 12.33 24.76 0.30
C LEU A 34 13.85 24.55 0.40
N CYS A 35 14.34 23.34 0.10
CA CYS A 35 15.78 23.06 0.04
C CYS A 35 16.48 23.89 -1.04
N GLN A 36 15.88 24.04 -2.22
CA GLN A 36 16.42 24.88 -3.30
C GLN A 36 16.48 26.35 -2.87
N GLU A 37 15.43 26.86 -2.22
CA GLU A 37 15.42 28.22 -1.67
C GLU A 37 16.45 28.43 -0.55
N ILE A 38 16.72 27.40 0.27
CA ILE A 38 17.79 27.45 1.27
C ILE A 38 19.14 27.60 0.59
N VAL A 39 19.42 26.81 -0.46
CA VAL A 39 20.67 26.91 -1.23
C VAL A 39 20.84 28.31 -1.82
N LEU A 40 19.80 28.84 -2.47
CA LEU A 40 19.82 30.20 -3.02
C LEU A 40 20.05 31.26 -1.94
N ASN A 41 19.45 31.11 -0.76
CA ASN A 41 19.69 32.02 0.36
C ASN A 41 21.13 31.93 0.88
N CYS A 42 21.76 30.75 0.89
CA CYS A 42 23.17 30.60 1.23
C CYS A 42 24.06 31.36 0.23
N ASP A 43 23.80 31.26 -1.07
CA ASP A 43 24.56 32.01 -2.08
C ASP A 43 24.37 33.53 -1.90
N ASN A 44 23.15 33.96 -1.61
CA ASN A 44 22.83 35.36 -1.36
C ASN A 44 23.47 35.89 -0.07
N ILE A 45 23.70 35.05 0.95
CA ILE A 45 24.45 35.43 2.16
C ILE A 45 25.89 35.76 1.80
N VAL A 46 26.54 34.92 0.98
CA VAL A 46 27.91 35.17 0.52
C VAL A 46 27.98 36.49 -0.24
N ALA A 47 27.03 36.74 -1.16
CA ALA A 47 26.94 38.01 -1.89
C ALA A 47 26.70 39.21 -0.97
N ALA A 48 25.82 39.08 0.04
CA ALA A 48 25.53 40.13 1.01
C ALA A 48 26.74 40.48 1.88
N ILE A 49 27.51 39.48 2.30
CA ILE A 49 28.75 39.68 3.06
C ILE A 49 29.79 40.40 2.18
N ASN A 50 29.99 39.94 0.95
CA ASN A 50 30.98 40.51 0.02
C ASN A 50 30.65 41.95 -0.41
N SER A 51 29.36 42.33 -0.39
CA SER A 51 28.91 43.69 -0.68
C SER A 51 28.87 44.61 0.54
N GLY A 52 29.34 44.16 1.71
CA GLY A 52 29.34 44.95 2.94
C GLY A 52 27.95 45.17 3.52
N ASN A 53 26.99 44.29 3.22
CA ASN A 53 25.62 44.32 3.73
C ASN A 53 25.34 43.13 4.68
N PRO A 54 25.96 43.11 5.88
CA PRO A 54 25.79 42.02 6.84
C PRO A 54 24.36 41.93 7.39
N GLN A 55 23.60 43.04 7.41
CA GLN A 55 22.21 43.03 7.87
C GLN A 55 21.33 42.17 6.96
N ASN A 56 21.51 42.27 5.64
CA ASN A 56 20.81 41.41 4.69
C ASN A 56 21.20 39.93 4.88
N ALA A 57 22.49 39.65 5.14
CA ALA A 57 22.95 38.31 5.45
C ALA A 57 22.24 37.72 6.68
N VAL A 58 22.09 38.50 7.76
CA VAL A 58 21.36 38.07 8.96
C VAL A 58 19.89 37.76 8.65
N ASN A 59 19.23 38.61 7.85
CA ASN A 59 17.84 38.37 7.45
C ASN A 59 17.70 37.07 6.64
N LEU A 60 18.64 36.80 5.73
CA LEU A 60 18.67 35.56 4.94
C LEU A 60 18.90 34.33 5.83
N VAL A 61 19.77 34.41 6.84
CA VAL A 61 19.98 33.32 7.83
C VAL A 61 18.70 33.03 8.59
N GLN A 62 17.96 34.06 9.04
CA GLN A 62 16.66 33.87 9.69
C GLN A 62 15.65 33.20 8.76
N ASN A 63 15.64 33.58 7.48
CA ASN A 63 14.80 32.95 6.47
C ASN A 63 15.15 31.47 6.27
N ILE A 64 16.44 31.14 6.17
CA ILE A 64 16.94 29.74 6.12
C ILE A 64 16.44 28.96 7.32
N ARG A 65 16.57 29.51 8.55
CA ARG A 65 16.10 28.83 9.76
C ARG A 65 14.62 28.47 9.68
N ASN A 66 13.78 29.39 9.21
CA ASN A 66 12.34 29.16 9.05
C ASN A 66 12.06 28.08 8.00
N LYS A 67 12.76 28.12 6.86
CA LYS A 67 12.61 27.10 5.80
C LYS A 67 13.10 25.73 6.24
N ALA A 68 14.23 25.67 6.95
CA ALA A 68 14.77 24.42 7.49
C ALA A 68 13.81 23.77 8.50
N SER A 69 13.14 24.59 9.34
CA SER A 69 12.07 24.12 10.21
C SER A 69 10.92 23.49 9.42
N GLN A 70 10.50 24.12 8.31
CA GLN A 70 9.46 23.57 7.44
C GLN A 70 9.90 22.28 6.74
N VAL A 71 11.15 22.17 6.29
CA VAL A 71 11.72 20.93 5.73
C VAL A 71 11.68 19.81 6.78
N SER A 72 12.04 20.11 8.03
CA SER A 72 11.96 19.15 9.12
C SER A 72 10.52 18.67 9.36
N GLN A 73 9.53 19.57 9.33
CA GLN A 73 8.11 19.22 9.47
C GLN A 73 7.62 18.33 8.31
N SER A 74 7.94 18.69 7.06
CA SER A 74 7.56 17.88 5.89
C SER A 74 8.24 16.50 5.93
N THR A 75 9.47 16.41 6.47
CA THR A 75 10.16 15.12 6.67
C THR A 75 9.48 14.26 7.74
N GLN A 76 9.03 14.86 8.84
CA GLN A 76 8.26 14.13 9.87
C GLN A 76 6.94 13.59 9.32
N PHE A 77 6.21 14.42 8.55
CA PHE A 77 4.99 13.99 7.86
C PHE A 77 5.27 12.83 6.90
N PHE A 78 6.34 12.94 6.11
CA PHE A 78 6.76 11.89 5.19
C PHE A 78 7.04 10.55 5.92
N ASN A 79 7.77 10.59 7.02
CA ASN A 79 8.05 9.41 7.83
C ASN A 79 6.78 8.77 8.40
N GLN A 80 5.84 9.59 8.90
CA GLN A 80 4.57 9.10 9.39
C GLN A 80 3.77 8.39 8.27
N ALA A 81 3.63 9.04 7.12
CA ALA A 81 2.87 8.51 5.99
C ALA A 81 3.50 7.21 5.42
N ILE A 82 4.82 7.07 5.45
CA ILE A 82 5.49 5.82 5.08
C ILE A 82 5.17 4.71 6.07
N ASN A 83 5.25 4.98 7.38
CA ASN A 83 4.95 3.98 8.40
C ASN A 83 3.51 3.47 8.28
N GLU A 84 2.54 4.38 8.09
CA GLU A 84 1.14 4.02 7.84
C GLU A 84 0.99 3.11 6.60
N ARG A 85 1.73 3.39 5.53
CA ARG A 85 1.72 2.58 4.30
C ARG A 85 2.35 1.21 4.48
N LEU A 86 3.41 1.10 5.28
CA LEU A 86 4.01 -0.19 5.62
C LEU A 86 3.04 -1.05 6.42
N ASP A 87 2.34 -0.46 7.40
CA ASP A 87 1.32 -1.16 8.19
C ASP A 87 0.16 -1.65 7.32
N MET A 88 -0.35 -0.80 6.42
CA MET A 88 -1.39 -1.19 5.47
C MET A 88 -0.92 -2.29 4.51
N SER A 89 0.33 -2.21 4.05
CA SER A 89 0.91 -3.25 3.18
C SER A 89 1.01 -4.58 3.91
N ALA A 90 1.43 -4.57 5.19
CA ALA A 90 1.47 -5.76 6.02
C ALA A 90 0.08 -6.39 6.21
N TYR A 91 -0.95 -5.57 6.45
CA TYR A 91 -2.34 -6.03 6.53
C TYR A 91 -2.83 -6.69 5.23
N VAL A 92 -2.57 -6.06 4.08
CA VAL A 92 -2.94 -6.61 2.78
C VAL A 92 -2.21 -7.93 2.51
N LEU A 93 -0.91 -8.00 2.80
CA LEU A 93 -0.12 -9.23 2.64
C LEU A 93 -0.63 -10.37 3.54
N ASN A 94 -0.97 -10.08 4.79
CA ASN A 94 -1.55 -11.06 5.70
C ASN A 94 -2.90 -11.59 5.17
N THR A 95 -3.74 -10.68 4.65
CA THR A 95 -5.03 -11.04 4.04
C THR A 95 -4.83 -11.96 2.83
N ILE A 96 -3.87 -11.64 1.95
CA ILE A 96 -3.53 -12.48 0.79
C ILE A 96 -3.05 -13.86 1.26
N GLN A 97 -2.16 -13.92 2.25
CA GLN A 97 -1.66 -15.18 2.79
C GLN A 97 -2.79 -16.05 3.35
N HIS A 98 -3.74 -15.45 4.09
CA HIS A 98 -4.91 -16.15 4.60
C HIS A 98 -5.74 -16.74 3.46
N LYS A 99 -6.02 -15.96 2.40
CA LYS A 99 -6.74 -16.44 1.21
C LYS A 99 -6.01 -17.55 0.46
N LEU A 100 -4.68 -17.48 0.37
CA LEU A 100 -3.88 -18.56 -0.22
C LEU A 100 -3.99 -19.87 0.57
N ASN A 101 -4.04 -19.79 1.90
CA ASN A 101 -4.23 -20.96 2.77
C ASN A 101 -5.63 -21.57 2.59
N GLU A 102 -6.68 -20.73 2.53
CA GLU A 102 -8.05 -21.18 2.26
C GLU A 102 -8.15 -21.89 0.90
N ILE A 103 -7.59 -21.29 -0.15
CA ILE A 103 -7.56 -21.89 -1.50
C ILE A 103 -6.79 -23.22 -1.50
N SER A 104 -5.63 -23.26 -0.84
CA SER A 104 -4.83 -24.48 -0.74
C SER A 104 -5.58 -25.61 -0.04
N GLY A 105 -6.29 -25.29 1.05
CA GLY A 105 -7.16 -26.24 1.76
C GLY A 105 -8.33 -26.72 0.91
N ALA A 106 -8.97 -25.82 0.15
CA ALA A 106 -10.03 -26.18 -0.79
C ALA A 106 -9.53 -27.12 -1.90
N ILE A 107 -8.36 -26.84 -2.48
CA ILE A 107 -7.73 -27.70 -3.50
C ILE A 107 -7.41 -29.09 -2.92
N GLN A 108 -6.85 -29.16 -1.71
CA GLN A 108 -6.59 -30.45 -1.04
C GLN A 108 -7.87 -31.24 -0.79
N SER A 109 -8.94 -30.56 -0.38
CA SER A 109 -10.26 -31.16 -0.17
C SER A 109 -10.87 -31.70 -1.46
N LEU A 110 -10.75 -30.94 -2.56
CA LEU A 110 -11.18 -31.38 -3.89
C LEU A 110 -10.42 -32.63 -4.34
N ARG A 111 -9.09 -32.67 -4.17
CA ARG A 111 -8.28 -33.86 -4.49
C ARG A 111 -8.67 -35.09 -3.67
N GLY A 112 -8.91 -34.93 -2.37
CA GLY A 112 -9.39 -36.02 -1.51
C GLY A 112 -10.76 -36.55 -1.96
N THR A 113 -11.64 -35.65 -2.39
CA THR A 113 -12.97 -36.01 -2.93
C THR A 113 -12.83 -36.78 -4.23
N THR A 114 -11.99 -36.34 -5.17
CA THR A 114 -11.77 -37.03 -6.45
C THR A 114 -11.17 -38.44 -6.26
N ALA A 115 -10.22 -38.59 -5.33
CA ALA A 115 -9.63 -39.89 -5.00
C ALA A 115 -10.67 -40.87 -4.43
N ASN A 116 -11.58 -40.39 -3.56
CA ASN A 116 -12.68 -41.20 -3.05
C ASN A 116 -13.65 -41.62 -4.16
N TYR A 117 -14.02 -40.72 -5.08
CA TYR A 117 -14.91 -41.08 -6.19
C TYR A 117 -14.31 -42.17 -7.10
N GLN A 118 -13.00 -42.15 -7.36
CA GLN A 118 -12.34 -43.21 -8.14
C GLN A 118 -12.32 -44.55 -7.41
N MET A 119 -12.19 -44.57 -6.08
CA MET A 119 -12.24 -45.82 -5.31
C MET A 119 -13.63 -46.49 -5.39
N TRP A 120 -14.71 -45.70 -5.34
CA TRP A 120 -16.07 -46.23 -5.53
C TRP A 120 -16.34 -46.70 -6.96
N GLN A 121 -15.65 -46.13 -7.97
CA GLN A 121 -15.85 -46.48 -9.38
C GLN A 121 -15.05 -47.73 -9.81
N TYR A 122 -13.89 -48.01 -9.20
CA TYR A 122 -13.12 -49.23 -9.44
C TYR A 122 -13.50 -50.40 -8.51
N GLY A 123 -14.29 -50.15 -7.46
CA GLY A 123 -14.70 -51.15 -6.46
C GLY A 123 -16.03 -51.87 -6.72
N MET A 124 -16.74 -51.60 -7.82
CA MET A 124 -18.04 -52.22 -8.10
C MET A 124 -18.08 -52.90 -9.47
N GLN A 125 -17.60 -54.15 -9.52
CA GLN A 125 -18.06 -55.14 -10.50
C GLN A 125 -19.12 -56.03 -9.82
N PRO A 126 -20.34 -56.16 -10.36
CA PRO A 126 -21.44 -56.85 -9.69
C PRO A 126 -21.26 -58.38 -9.81
N SER A 127 -21.22 -59.09 -8.69
CA SER A 127 -21.29 -60.55 -8.71
C SER A 127 -22.77 -61.02 -8.76
N PRO A 128 -23.13 -61.88 -9.72
CA PRO A 128 -24.49 -62.39 -9.90
C PRO A 128 -24.81 -63.51 -8.89
N TRP A 129 -26.06 -63.52 -8.43
CA TRP A 129 -26.77 -64.51 -7.58
C TRP A 129 -26.15 -65.90 -7.39
N PRO A 130 -26.27 -66.47 -6.18
CA PRO A 130 -26.45 -67.91 -6.00
C PRO A 130 -27.89 -68.24 -5.53
N SER A 131 -28.43 -69.24 -6.22
CA SER A 131 -29.67 -70.01 -6.08
C SER A 131 -30.24 -70.22 -4.67
N MET A 132 -31.58 -70.20 -4.62
CA MET A 132 -32.45 -70.64 -3.51
C MET A 132 -32.21 -72.10 -3.09
N PRO A 133 -32.41 -72.47 -1.81
CA PRO A 133 -32.72 -73.84 -1.41
C PRO A 133 -34.22 -74.11 -1.54
N GLN A 134 -34.59 -75.16 -2.28
CA GLN A 134 -35.94 -75.76 -2.30
C GLN A 134 -36.21 -76.48 -0.97
N GLN A 135 -37.43 -76.32 -0.44
CA GLN A 135 -38.10 -77.28 0.43
C GLN A 135 -39.28 -77.89 -0.33
#